data_AF-A0A2A4X6Z1-F1
#
_entry.id   AF-A0A2A4X6Z1-F1
#
_cell.length_a   1.000
_cell.length_b   1.000
_cell.length_c   1.000
_cell.angle_alpha   90.00
_cell.angle_beta   90.00
_cell.angle_gamma   90.00
#
_symmetry.space_group_name_H-M   'P 1'
#
loop_
_entity.id
_entity.type
_entity.pdbx_description
1 polymer ?
#
loop_
_entity_poly.entity_id
_entity_poly.type
_entity_poly.pdbx_seq_one_letter_code
_entity_poly.pdbx_strand_id
1 'polypeptide(L)'
;ESAAGAGAREVYLIEEPMAAAIGAGLPVNEASGSMVLDIGGGTTEVAVISLSGIVYSASVRIGGDRFDEAIINYVRRNYGTLIGESTAEKIKMDVGSAYPGDEVRETEVRGRNLAEGIPRSFTLNSNEILEALQEPLSGIVSAVKTALEQTPPELGADVAERGMVLTGGGALLKDIDRLLMEETGLPVIIAEDPLTCVARGGGRALEMIDETGTDVFTSE
;
A
#
# COMPACT_ATOMS: atom_id res chain seq x y z
N GLU A 1 -5.77 -3.92 -25.66
CA GLU A 1 -7.03 -3.67 -26.41
C GLU A 1 -7.83 -2.44 -25.94
N SER A 2 -8.20 -2.31 -24.65
CA SER A 2 -9.02 -1.19 -24.16
C SER A 2 -8.46 0.20 -24.50
N ALA A 3 -7.15 0.41 -24.29
CA ALA A 3 -6.48 1.67 -24.63
C ALA A 3 -6.48 1.96 -26.14
N ALA A 4 -6.26 0.94 -26.97
CA ALA A 4 -6.32 1.07 -28.42
C ALA A 4 -7.74 1.41 -28.91
N GLY A 5 -8.77 0.77 -28.33
CA GLY A 5 -10.17 1.09 -28.58
C GLY A 5 -10.57 2.50 -28.15
N ALA A 6 -9.87 3.07 -27.16
CA ALA A 6 -10.02 4.47 -26.73
C ALA A 6 -9.24 5.48 -27.60
N GLY A 7 -8.50 5.02 -28.62
CA GLY A 7 -7.80 5.86 -29.59
C GLY A 7 -6.28 5.94 -29.42
N ALA A 8 -5.67 5.17 -28.51
CA ALA A 8 -4.21 5.08 -28.41
C ALA A 8 -3.65 4.39 -29.67
N ARG A 9 -2.57 4.97 -30.23
CA ARG A 9 -1.87 4.40 -31.40
C ARG A 9 -0.85 3.33 -31.00
N GLU A 10 -0.16 3.58 -29.90
CA GLU A 10 0.83 2.69 -29.30
C GLU A 10 0.45 2.50 -27.84
N VAL A 11 0.55 1.27 -27.37
CA VAL A 11 0.18 0.88 -26.01
C VAL A 11 1.31 0.03 -25.47
N TYR A 12 1.83 0.42 -24.32
CA TYR A 12 2.83 -0.31 -23.59
C TYR A 12 2.26 -0.72 -22.24
N LEU A 13 2.60 -1.92 -21.80
CA LEU A 13 2.23 -2.43 -20.50
C LEU A 13 3.45 -2.38 -19.59
N ILE A 14 3.25 -1.94 -18.36
CA ILE A 14 4.27 -1.87 -17.33
C ILE A 14 3.70 -2.54 -16.09
N GLU A 15 4.52 -3.35 -15.43
CA GLU A 15 4.17 -3.92 -14.13
C GLU A 15 3.99 -2.79 -13.11
N GLU A 16 2.87 -2.82 -12.38
CA GLU A 16 2.55 -1.83 -11.35
C GLU A 16 3.69 -1.56 -10.36
N PRO A 17 4.37 -2.58 -9.77
CA PRO A 17 5.50 -2.33 -8.88
C PRO A 17 6.69 -1.64 -9.57
N MET A 18 6.94 -1.89 -10.85
CA MET A 18 7.98 -1.19 -11.61
C MET A 18 7.62 0.29 -11.80
N ALA A 19 6.39 0.57 -12.21
CA ALA A 19 5.89 1.94 -12.32
C ALA A 19 5.93 2.65 -10.97
N ALA A 20 5.50 2.00 -9.89
CA ALA A 20 5.54 2.54 -8.54
C ALA A 20 6.98 2.93 -8.13
N ALA A 21 7.95 2.04 -8.38
CA ALA A 21 9.36 2.29 -8.08
C ALA A 21 9.96 3.47 -8.87
N ILE A 22 9.72 3.55 -10.17
CA ILE A 22 10.15 4.68 -11.02
C ILE A 22 9.50 5.99 -10.54
N GLY A 23 8.22 5.93 -10.19
CA GLY A 23 7.47 7.06 -9.66
C GLY A 23 8.03 7.58 -8.33
N ALA A 24 8.41 6.65 -7.45
CA ALA A 24 9.05 6.93 -6.17
C ALA A 24 10.53 7.36 -6.29
N GLY A 25 11.11 7.29 -7.49
CA GLY A 25 12.51 7.70 -7.74
C GLY A 25 13.55 6.67 -7.31
N LEU A 26 13.17 5.40 -7.20
CA LEU A 26 14.11 4.32 -6.95
C LEU A 26 15.04 4.11 -8.15
N PRO A 27 16.33 3.78 -7.92
CA PRO A 27 17.31 3.54 -8.98
C PRO A 27 17.12 2.14 -9.59
N VAL A 28 16.01 1.92 -10.29
CA VAL A 28 15.61 0.60 -10.82
C VAL A 28 16.57 0.04 -11.86
N ASN A 29 17.35 0.89 -12.53
CA ASN A 29 18.32 0.53 -13.57
C ASN A 29 19.72 0.18 -13.02
N GLU A 30 19.98 0.40 -11.73
CA GLU A 30 21.26 0.06 -11.11
C GLU A 30 21.37 -1.44 -10.81
N ALA A 31 22.60 -1.94 -10.72
CA ALA A 31 22.92 -3.32 -10.30
C ALA A 31 22.78 -3.53 -8.78
N SER A 32 21.83 -2.82 -8.16
CA SER A 32 21.54 -2.85 -6.72
C SER A 32 20.08 -3.18 -6.49
N GLY A 33 19.78 -3.88 -5.40
CA GLY A 33 18.41 -4.17 -4.99
C GLY A 33 17.65 -2.91 -4.55
N SER A 34 16.47 -2.69 -5.15
CA SER A 34 15.51 -1.67 -4.74
C SER A 34 14.20 -2.33 -4.33
N MET A 35 13.74 -2.12 -3.10
CA MET A 35 12.47 -2.67 -2.61
C MET A 35 11.38 -1.61 -2.59
N VAL A 36 10.22 -1.93 -3.15
CA VAL A 36 9.02 -1.09 -3.14
C VAL A 36 7.84 -1.88 -2.57
N LEU A 37 7.00 -1.19 -1.79
CA LEU A 37 5.74 -1.69 -1.27
C LEU A 37 4.61 -0.71 -1.65
N ASP A 38 3.77 -1.07 -2.61
CA ASP A 38 2.62 -0.27 -3.02
C ASP A 38 1.36 -0.79 -2.36
N ILE A 39 0.72 0.04 -1.52
CA ILE A 39 -0.52 -0.32 -0.81
C ILE A 39 -1.67 0.44 -1.46
N GLY A 40 -2.36 -0.24 -2.37
CA GLY A 40 -3.51 0.30 -3.10
C GLY A 40 -4.84 0.13 -2.37
N GLY A 41 -5.94 0.28 -3.11
CA GLY A 41 -7.30 0.04 -2.60
C GLY A 41 -7.59 -1.44 -2.39
N GLY A 42 -7.38 -2.26 -3.42
CA GLY A 42 -7.71 -3.70 -3.37
C GLY A 42 -6.53 -4.63 -3.07
N THR A 43 -5.31 -4.19 -3.35
CA THR A 43 -4.10 -5.01 -3.30
C THR A 43 -2.94 -4.27 -2.66
N THR A 44 -1.98 -5.06 -2.19
CA THR A 44 -0.65 -4.61 -1.81
C THR A 44 0.35 -5.36 -2.68
N GLU A 45 1.17 -4.63 -3.41
CA GLU A 45 2.24 -5.15 -4.26
C GLU A 45 3.58 -4.96 -3.56
N VAL A 46 4.35 -6.02 -3.41
CA VAL A 46 5.74 -5.96 -2.94
C VAL A 46 6.66 -6.42 -4.05
N ALA A 47 7.74 -5.69 -4.31
CA ALA A 47 8.72 -6.08 -5.30
C ALA A 47 10.15 -5.70 -4.92
N VAL A 48 11.10 -6.50 -5.42
CA VAL A 48 12.52 -6.20 -5.42
C VAL A 48 12.98 -6.11 -6.88
N ILE A 49 13.58 -4.98 -7.22
CA ILE A 49 13.94 -4.59 -8.58
C ILE A 49 15.45 -4.36 -8.67
N SER A 50 16.06 -4.80 -9.77
CA SER A 50 17.45 -4.52 -10.13
C SER A 50 17.63 -4.62 -11.64
N LEU A 51 18.51 -3.80 -12.23
CA LEU A 51 18.81 -3.82 -13.67
C LEU A 51 17.56 -3.75 -14.57
N SER A 52 16.62 -2.89 -14.22
CA SER A 52 15.31 -2.72 -14.88
C SER A 52 14.43 -3.98 -14.91
N GLY A 53 14.81 -5.02 -14.15
CA GLY A 53 14.08 -6.27 -14.03
C GLY A 53 13.50 -6.45 -12.63
N ILE A 54 12.30 -7.06 -12.57
CA ILE A 54 11.71 -7.52 -11.31
C ILE A 54 12.37 -8.85 -10.94
N VAL A 55 13.10 -8.87 -9.83
CA VAL A 55 13.76 -10.07 -9.32
C VAL A 55 12.79 -10.91 -8.49
N TYR A 56 11.95 -10.23 -7.71
CA TYR A 56 10.85 -10.82 -6.97
C TYR A 56 9.66 -9.87 -7.00
N SER A 57 8.45 -10.41 -7.16
CA SER A 57 7.22 -9.69 -6.88
C SER A 57 6.16 -10.61 -6.29
N ALA A 58 5.31 -10.04 -5.44
CA ALA A 58 4.11 -10.70 -4.96
C ALA A 58 2.99 -9.67 -4.75
N SER A 59 1.77 -10.11 -5.07
CA SER A 59 0.53 -9.38 -4.83
C SER A 59 -0.26 -10.08 -3.75
N VAL A 60 -0.70 -9.35 -2.72
CA VAL A 60 -1.69 -9.83 -1.77
C VAL A 60 -2.98 -9.01 -1.90
N ARG A 61 -4.14 -9.70 -1.81
CA ARG A 61 -5.47 -9.08 -1.90
C ARG A 61 -5.88 -8.41 -0.58
N ILE A 62 -5.01 -7.52 -0.13
CA ILE A 62 -5.14 -6.71 1.08
C ILE A 62 -4.76 -5.28 0.70
N GLY A 63 -5.67 -4.33 0.91
CA GLY A 63 -5.46 -2.91 0.66
C GLY A 63 -6.44 -2.08 1.49
N GLY A 64 -6.66 -0.83 1.08
CA GLY A 64 -7.62 0.09 1.69
C GLY A 64 -9.02 -0.50 1.92
N ASP A 65 -9.53 -1.30 0.98
CA ASP A 65 -10.86 -1.92 1.05
C ASP A 65 -10.96 -2.91 2.22
N ARG A 66 -9.88 -3.66 2.49
CA ARG A 66 -9.83 -4.59 3.63
C ARG A 66 -9.73 -3.86 4.96
N PHE A 67 -9.09 -2.70 5.00
CA PHE A 67 -9.09 -1.85 6.18
C PHE A 67 -10.50 -1.35 6.50
N ASP A 68 -11.25 -0.93 5.49
CA ASP A 68 -12.63 -0.48 5.67
C ASP A 68 -13.55 -1.62 6.12
N GLU A 69 -13.42 -2.79 5.50
CA GLU A 69 -14.16 -3.99 5.92
C GLU A 69 -13.86 -4.36 7.38
N ALA A 70 -12.61 -4.28 7.80
CA ALA A 70 -12.20 -4.55 9.18
C ALA A 70 -12.83 -3.55 10.17
N ILE A 71 -12.86 -2.26 9.83
CA ILE A 71 -13.51 -1.20 10.63
C ILE A 71 -15.02 -1.43 10.71
N ILE A 72 -15.69 -1.73 9.58
CA ILE A 72 -17.13 -2.05 9.55
C ILE A 72 -17.43 -3.22 10.49
N ASN A 73 -16.63 -4.28 10.40
CA ASN A 73 -16.78 -5.48 11.21
C ASN A 73 -16.56 -5.21 12.70
N TYR A 74 -15.55 -4.40 13.04
CA TYR A 74 -15.30 -3.98 14.41
C TYR A 74 -16.50 -3.24 15.00
N VAL A 75 -16.99 -2.22 14.30
CA VAL A 75 -18.15 -1.41 14.72
C VAL A 75 -19.39 -2.28 14.87
N ARG A 76 -19.63 -3.21 13.95
CA ARG A 76 -20.75 -4.14 14.01
C ARG A 76 -20.70 -5.03 15.25
N ARG A 77 -19.52 -5.58 15.58
CA ARG A 77 -19.34 -6.51 16.71
C ARG A 77 -19.40 -5.79 18.07
N ASN A 78 -18.71 -4.65 18.20
CA ASN A 78 -18.53 -3.97 19.48
C ASN A 78 -19.67 -2.97 19.81
N TYR A 79 -20.28 -2.35 18.80
CA TYR A 79 -21.32 -1.33 18.99
C TYR A 79 -22.72 -1.78 18.56
N GLY A 80 -22.86 -2.98 17.98
CA GLY A 80 -24.13 -3.48 17.45
C GLY A 80 -24.72 -2.55 16.39
N THR A 81 -23.86 -1.86 15.63
CA THR A 81 -24.26 -0.78 14.71
C THR A 81 -23.70 -1.05 13.31
N LEU A 82 -24.49 -0.77 12.28
CA LEU A 82 -24.06 -0.83 10.88
C LEU A 82 -23.63 0.54 10.39
N ILE A 83 -22.47 0.57 9.72
CA ILE A 83 -21.96 1.72 8.97
C ILE A 83 -21.64 1.27 7.53
N GLY A 84 -21.62 2.21 6.59
CA GLY A 84 -21.23 1.95 5.20
C GLY A 84 -19.74 2.19 4.95
N GLU A 85 -19.26 1.77 3.79
CA GLU A 85 -17.85 1.92 3.36
C GLU A 85 -17.36 3.36 3.44
N SER A 86 -18.12 4.33 2.93
CA SER A 86 -17.76 5.76 3.01
C SER A 86 -17.56 6.27 4.45
N THR A 87 -18.31 5.73 5.42
CA THR A 87 -18.12 6.06 6.83
C THR A 87 -16.88 5.37 7.41
N ALA A 88 -16.61 4.13 7.02
CA ALA A 88 -15.42 3.40 7.42
C ALA A 88 -14.13 4.05 6.88
N GLU A 89 -14.12 4.44 5.61
CA GLU A 89 -13.03 5.18 4.98
C GLU A 89 -12.76 6.51 5.73
N LYS A 90 -13.83 7.24 6.09
CA LYS A 90 -13.67 8.46 6.89
C LYS A 90 -13.06 8.18 8.26
N ILE A 91 -13.51 7.13 8.96
CA ILE A 91 -12.93 6.72 10.25
C ILE A 91 -11.45 6.37 10.08
N LYS A 92 -11.10 5.61 9.02
CA LYS A 92 -9.73 5.24 8.68
C LYS A 92 -8.84 6.48 8.51
N MET A 93 -9.30 7.47 7.75
CA MET A 93 -8.56 8.73 7.53
C MET A 93 -8.45 9.57 8.80
N ASP A 94 -9.51 9.68 9.60
CA ASP A 94 -9.55 10.55 10.79
C ASP A 94 -8.68 10.00 11.95
N VAL A 95 -8.83 8.72 12.25
CA VAL A 95 -8.27 8.11 13.48
C VAL A 95 -7.48 6.80 13.25
N GLY A 96 -7.37 6.33 12.01
CA GLY A 96 -6.59 5.13 11.68
C GLY A 96 -5.11 5.26 12.03
N SER A 97 -4.55 4.19 12.56
CA SER A 97 -3.13 4.06 12.92
C SER A 97 -2.71 2.61 12.72
N ALA A 98 -1.49 2.39 12.22
CA ALA A 98 -0.89 1.07 12.08
C ALA A 98 -0.04 0.67 13.28
N TYR A 99 0.34 1.63 14.13
CA TYR A 99 1.16 1.40 15.31
C TYR A 99 0.60 2.12 16.54
N PRO A 100 0.88 1.63 17.78
CA PRO A 100 0.54 2.34 19.00
C PRO A 100 1.18 3.73 19.05
N GLY A 101 0.34 4.75 19.28
CA GLY A 101 0.76 6.14 19.46
C GLY A 101 0.52 6.63 20.89
N ASP A 102 1.18 7.73 21.26
CA ASP A 102 1.04 8.34 22.58
C ASP A 102 -0.25 9.17 22.74
N GLU A 103 -0.81 9.64 21.62
CA GLU A 103 -2.03 10.44 21.59
C GLU A 103 -3.22 9.63 21.10
N VAL A 104 -4.29 9.64 21.90
CA VAL A 104 -5.57 9.05 21.52
C VAL A 104 -6.35 10.07 20.70
N ARG A 105 -6.64 9.73 19.44
CA ARG A 105 -7.52 10.51 18.56
C ARG A 105 -8.92 9.92 18.59
N GLU A 106 -9.93 10.78 18.45
CA GLU A 106 -11.33 10.39 18.50
C GLU A 106 -12.10 10.93 17.30
N THR A 107 -13.13 10.20 16.87
CA THR A 107 -14.08 10.65 15.83
C THR A 107 -15.50 10.22 16.20
N GLU A 108 -16.48 11.09 15.94
CA GLU A 108 -17.90 10.76 16.13
C GLU A 108 -18.44 10.02 14.90
N VAL A 109 -19.05 8.88 15.15
CA VAL A 109 -19.60 8.01 14.12
C VAL A 109 -21.10 7.88 14.30
N ARG A 110 -21.82 7.96 13.18
CA ARG A 110 -23.26 7.72 13.13
C ARG A 110 -23.56 6.53 12.25
N GLY A 111 -24.30 5.58 12.79
CA GLY A 111 -24.73 4.38 12.06
C GLY A 111 -26.16 3.96 12.41
N ARG A 112 -26.59 2.81 11.90
CA ARG A 112 -27.90 2.22 12.20
C ARG A 112 -27.76 1.13 13.25
N ASN A 113 -28.40 1.30 14.41
CA ASN A 113 -28.46 0.29 15.45
C ASN A 113 -29.15 -0.98 14.91
N LEU A 114 -28.57 -2.16 15.13
CA LEU A 114 -29.09 -3.43 14.64
C LEU A 114 -30.32 -3.94 15.39
N ALA A 115 -30.43 -3.66 16.68
CA ALA A 115 -31.53 -4.11 17.52
C ALA A 115 -32.77 -3.23 17.34
N GLU A 116 -32.57 -1.90 17.28
CA GLU A 116 -33.66 -0.92 17.26
C GLU A 116 -33.98 -0.41 15.84
N GLY A 117 -33.05 -0.58 14.88
CA GLY A 117 -33.22 -0.11 13.51
C GLY A 117 -33.12 1.41 13.32
N ILE A 118 -32.85 2.17 14.38
CA ILE A 118 -32.77 3.64 14.37
C ILE A 118 -31.32 4.15 14.30
N PRO A 119 -31.10 5.40 13.87
CA PRO A 119 -29.78 6.02 13.89
C PRO A 119 -29.22 6.13 15.33
N ARG A 120 -27.95 5.77 15.51
CA ARG A 120 -27.21 5.89 16.77
C ARG A 120 -25.86 6.59 16.51
N SER A 121 -25.48 7.50 17.40
CA SER A 121 -24.14 8.11 17.44
C SER A 121 -23.32 7.51 18.58
N PHE A 122 -22.02 7.38 18.35
CA PHE A 122 -21.02 6.96 19.35
C PHE A 122 -19.64 7.49 18.93
N THR A 123 -18.70 7.53 19.86
CA THR A 123 -17.32 7.95 19.60
C THR A 123 -16.46 6.71 19.43
N LEU A 124 -15.58 6.71 18.42
CA LEU A 124 -14.50 5.74 18.26
C LEU A 124 -13.17 6.43 18.52
N ASN A 125 -12.21 5.68 19.04
CA ASN A 125 -10.85 6.16 19.21
C ASN A 125 -9.81 5.38 18.39
N SER A 126 -8.60 5.94 18.28
CA SER A 126 -7.51 5.37 17.48
C SER A 126 -7.04 3.99 17.96
N ASN A 127 -7.18 3.63 19.23
CA ASN A 127 -6.79 2.31 19.74
C ASN A 127 -7.77 1.23 19.28
N GLU A 128 -9.07 1.55 19.24
CA GLU A 128 -10.10 0.65 18.71
C GLU A 128 -9.89 0.39 17.22
N ILE A 129 -9.52 1.43 16.45
CA ILE A 129 -9.23 1.26 15.03
C ILE A 129 -7.92 0.50 14.81
N LEU A 130 -6.90 0.75 15.63
CA LEU A 130 -5.67 -0.05 15.61
C LEU A 130 -5.95 -1.53 15.87
N GLU A 131 -6.84 -1.86 16.81
CA GLU A 131 -7.30 -3.24 17.07
C GLU A 131 -8.01 -3.82 15.85
N ALA A 132 -8.92 -3.06 15.22
CA ALA A 132 -9.62 -3.48 14.01
C ALA A 132 -8.67 -3.80 12.85
N LEU A 133 -7.58 -3.03 12.70
CA LEU A 133 -6.65 -3.15 11.58
C LEU A 133 -5.55 -4.21 11.78
N GLN A 134 -5.47 -4.88 12.94
CA GLN A 134 -4.39 -5.84 13.22
C GLN A 134 -4.28 -6.97 12.18
N GLU A 135 -5.41 -7.59 11.82
CA GLU A 135 -5.44 -8.70 10.86
C GLU A 135 -4.92 -8.29 9.47
N PRO A 136 -5.47 -7.26 8.79
CA PRO A 136 -4.98 -6.88 7.47
C PRO A 136 -3.54 -6.33 7.51
N LEU A 137 -3.13 -5.62 8.56
CA LEU A 137 -1.75 -5.16 8.73
C LEU A 137 -0.76 -6.33 8.87
N SER A 138 -1.11 -7.35 9.65
CA SER A 138 -0.31 -8.56 9.78
C SER A 138 -0.13 -9.29 8.45
N GLY A 139 -1.16 -9.28 7.59
CA GLY A 139 -1.07 -9.81 6.23
C GLY A 139 -0.06 -9.07 5.35
N ILE A 140 -0.03 -7.73 5.42
CA ILE A 140 0.96 -6.90 4.71
C ILE A 140 2.37 -7.17 5.23
N VAL A 141 2.56 -7.17 6.56
CA VAL A 141 3.85 -7.49 7.19
C VAL A 141 4.35 -8.88 6.76
N SER A 142 3.46 -9.86 6.70
CA SER A 142 3.80 -11.21 6.26
C SER A 142 4.26 -11.23 4.79
N ALA A 143 3.57 -10.50 3.90
CA ALA A 143 3.97 -10.39 2.50
C ALA A 143 5.37 -9.79 2.34
N VAL A 144 5.69 -8.75 3.11
CA VAL A 144 7.02 -8.12 3.13
C VAL A 144 8.09 -9.11 3.63
N LYS A 145 7.83 -9.81 4.74
CA LYS A 145 8.77 -10.83 5.27
C LYS A 145 9.04 -11.95 4.26
N THR A 146 7.99 -12.46 3.61
CA THR A 146 8.14 -13.46 2.54
C THR A 146 8.96 -12.91 1.36
N ALA A 147 8.77 -11.66 0.97
CA ALA A 147 9.57 -11.05 -0.09
C ALA A 147 11.07 -11.03 0.26
N LEU A 148 11.39 -10.63 1.50
CA LEU A 148 12.77 -10.64 1.98
C LEU A 148 13.38 -12.04 2.02
N GLU A 149 12.62 -13.05 2.45
CA GLU A 149 13.06 -14.45 2.46
C GLU A 149 13.33 -15.02 1.07
N GLN A 150 12.58 -14.58 0.06
CA GLN A 150 12.72 -15.03 -1.33
C GLN A 150 13.75 -14.20 -2.13
N THR A 151 14.23 -13.09 -1.56
CA THR A 151 15.19 -12.22 -2.24
C THR A 151 16.59 -12.84 -2.19
N PRO A 152 17.33 -12.89 -3.32
CA PRO A 152 18.72 -13.34 -3.32
C PRO A 152 19.58 -12.59 -2.28
N PRO A 153 20.48 -13.27 -1.56
CA PRO A 153 21.25 -12.65 -0.47
C PRO A 153 21.99 -11.37 -0.86
N GLU A 154 22.51 -11.32 -2.10
CA GLU A 154 23.23 -10.17 -2.63
C GLU A 154 22.34 -8.92 -2.70
N LEU A 155 21.09 -9.06 -3.16
CA LEU A 155 20.12 -7.96 -3.23
C LEU A 155 19.46 -7.69 -1.89
N GLY A 156 19.31 -8.71 -1.05
CA GLY A 156 18.82 -8.55 0.32
C GLY A 156 19.73 -7.65 1.15
N ALA A 157 21.05 -7.71 0.93
CA ALA A 157 22.01 -6.80 1.56
C ALA A 157 21.80 -5.34 1.12
N ASP A 158 21.56 -5.09 -0.17
CA ASP A 158 21.26 -3.76 -0.69
C ASP A 158 19.96 -3.19 -0.09
N VAL A 159 18.92 -4.02 -0.01
CA VAL A 159 17.64 -3.67 0.63
C VAL A 159 17.82 -3.41 2.13
N ALA A 160 18.71 -4.16 2.80
CA ALA A 160 19.03 -3.92 4.21
C ALA A 160 19.70 -2.56 4.46
N GLU A 161 20.55 -2.11 3.53
CA GLU A 161 21.23 -0.82 3.63
C GLU A 161 20.33 0.36 3.23
N ARG A 162 19.61 0.23 2.12
CA ARG A 162 18.79 1.32 1.54
C ARG A 162 17.38 1.41 2.12
N GLY A 163 16.85 0.29 2.60
CA GLY A 163 15.49 0.15 3.09
C GLY A 163 14.45 -0.13 2.00
N MET A 164 13.19 -0.06 2.39
CA MET A 164 12.04 -0.20 1.50
C MET A 164 11.32 1.15 1.33
N VAL A 165 10.77 1.37 0.13
CA VAL A 165 9.98 2.58 -0.16
C VAL A 165 8.49 2.23 -0.26
N LEU A 166 7.66 2.96 0.49
CA LEU A 166 6.21 2.82 0.50
C LEU A 166 5.54 3.79 -0.45
N THR A 167 4.52 3.29 -1.15
CA THR A 167 3.70 4.03 -2.11
C THR A 167 2.23 3.60 -2.00
N GLY A 168 1.36 4.29 -2.72
CA GLY A 168 -0.07 4.02 -2.75
C GLY A 168 -0.82 4.75 -1.63
N GLY A 169 -2.14 4.70 -1.69
CA GLY A 169 -2.98 5.39 -0.70
C GLY A 169 -2.82 4.83 0.72
N GLY A 170 -2.56 3.54 0.86
CA GLY A 170 -2.34 2.90 2.15
C GLY A 170 -1.05 3.33 2.85
N ALA A 171 -0.07 3.87 2.12
CA ALA A 171 1.13 4.45 2.72
C ALA A 171 0.83 5.70 3.58
N LEU A 172 -0.36 6.30 3.44
CA LEU A 172 -0.81 7.44 4.25
C LEU A 172 -1.42 7.02 5.59
N LEU A 173 -1.57 5.72 5.85
CA LEU A 173 -2.01 5.24 7.15
C LEU A 173 -0.94 5.60 8.20
N LYS A 174 -1.36 6.31 9.25
CA LYS A 174 -0.43 6.82 10.27
C LYS A 174 0.42 5.68 10.86
N ASP A 175 1.73 5.92 10.97
CA ASP A 175 2.72 5.04 11.60
C ASP A 175 2.87 3.65 10.93
N ILE A 176 2.47 3.50 9.66
CA ILE A 176 2.64 2.23 8.90
C ILE A 176 4.10 1.92 8.59
N ASP A 177 4.88 2.96 8.32
CA ASP A 177 6.32 2.90 8.21
C ASP A 177 6.96 2.39 9.50
N ARG A 178 6.52 2.90 10.65
CA ARG A 178 7.00 2.47 11.97
C ARG A 178 6.68 1.00 12.26
N LEU A 179 5.46 0.56 11.95
CA LEU A 179 5.10 -0.85 12.06
C LEU A 179 6.06 -1.72 11.24
N LEU A 180 6.28 -1.38 9.97
CA LEU A 180 7.14 -2.14 9.08
C LEU A 180 8.61 -2.10 9.52
N MET A 181 9.11 -0.96 10.00
CA MET A 181 10.46 -0.84 10.55
C MET A 181 10.66 -1.79 11.73
N GLU A 182 9.72 -1.81 12.68
CA GLU A 182 9.81 -2.68 13.85
C GLU A 182 9.73 -4.17 13.48
N GLU A 183 8.80 -4.51 12.58
CA GLU A 183 8.55 -5.91 12.21
C GLU A 183 9.63 -6.52 11.30
N THR A 184 10.32 -5.69 10.49
CA THR A 184 11.31 -6.16 9.51
C THR A 184 12.75 -5.82 9.89
N GLY A 185 12.96 -4.83 10.76
CA GLY A 185 14.29 -4.30 11.09
C GLY A 185 14.92 -3.46 9.97
N LEU A 186 14.18 -3.15 8.90
CA LEU A 186 14.65 -2.38 7.75
C LEU A 186 14.28 -0.90 7.89
N PRO A 187 15.09 0.02 7.33
CA PRO A 187 14.62 1.39 7.11
C PRO A 187 13.40 1.40 6.20
N VAL A 188 12.40 2.21 6.54
CA VAL A 188 11.17 2.37 5.74
C VAL A 188 10.99 3.84 5.41
N ILE A 189 10.78 4.14 4.13
CA ILE A 189 10.65 5.50 3.62
C ILE A 189 9.32 5.60 2.89
N ILE A 190 8.47 6.55 3.25
CA ILE A 190 7.26 6.86 2.47
C ILE A 190 7.66 7.77 1.31
N ALA A 191 7.24 7.43 0.09
CA ALA A 191 7.47 8.26 -1.08
C ALA A 191 6.86 9.67 -0.89
N GLU A 192 7.44 10.68 -1.55
CA GLU A 192 6.99 12.09 -1.39
C GLU A 192 5.53 12.29 -1.79
N ASP A 193 5.10 11.70 -2.91
CA ASP A 193 3.73 11.78 -3.42
C ASP A 193 3.15 10.36 -3.68
N PRO A 194 2.87 9.58 -2.62
CA PRO A 194 2.64 8.14 -2.73
C PRO A 194 1.39 7.79 -3.55
N LEU A 195 0.38 8.66 -3.55
CA LEU A 195 -0.84 8.51 -4.35
C LEU A 195 -0.63 8.58 -5.86
N THR A 196 0.48 9.17 -6.31
CA THR A 196 0.72 9.45 -7.74
C THR A 196 1.91 8.70 -8.32
N CYS A 197 2.62 7.91 -7.51
CA CYS A 197 3.84 7.21 -7.92
C CYS A 197 3.60 6.36 -9.18
N VAL A 198 2.60 5.47 -9.20
CA VAL A 198 2.32 4.61 -10.36
C VAL A 198 2.09 5.43 -11.64
N ALA A 199 1.24 6.47 -11.58
CA ALA A 199 0.95 7.31 -12.74
C ALA A 199 2.19 8.09 -13.22
N ARG A 200 2.96 8.67 -12.29
CA ARG A 200 4.20 9.39 -12.61
C ARG A 200 5.27 8.47 -13.17
N GLY A 201 5.39 7.27 -12.62
CA GLY A 201 6.34 6.26 -13.08
C GLY A 201 6.02 5.75 -14.46
N GLY A 202 4.73 5.52 -14.77
CA GLY A 202 4.30 5.21 -16.14
C GLY A 202 4.63 6.33 -17.13
N GLY A 203 4.42 7.60 -16.74
CA GLY A 203 4.81 8.75 -17.55
C GLY A 203 6.32 8.83 -17.80
N ARG A 204 7.13 8.67 -16.74
CA ARG A 204 8.60 8.65 -16.84
C ARG A 204 9.11 7.46 -17.65
N ALA A 205 8.50 6.28 -17.53
CA ALA A 205 8.87 5.11 -18.30
C ALA A 205 8.71 5.34 -19.82
N LEU A 206 7.70 6.12 -20.24
CA LEU A 206 7.56 6.50 -21.65
C LEU A 206 8.68 7.43 -22.10
N GLU A 207 9.13 8.37 -21.25
CA GLU A 207 10.28 9.24 -21.53
C GLU A 207 11.59 8.42 -21.66
N MET A 208 11.71 7.33 -20.90
CA MET A 208 12.86 6.43 -20.94
C MET A 208 12.96 5.59 -22.22
N ILE A 209 11.89 5.48 -23.04
CA ILE A 209 11.92 4.71 -24.30
C ILE A 209 13.02 5.24 -25.23
N ASP A 210 13.17 6.56 -25.31
CA ASP A 210 14.15 7.21 -26.17
C ASP A 210 15.59 7.04 -25.65
N GLU A 211 15.77 6.79 -24.34
CA GLU A 211 17.07 6.73 -23.66
C GLU A 211 17.59 5.30 -23.50
N THR A 212 16.73 4.39 -23.03
CA THR A 212 17.07 3.03 -22.62
C THR A 212 16.28 1.96 -23.37
N GLY A 213 15.45 2.34 -24.33
CA GLY A 213 14.59 1.41 -25.04
C GLY A 213 13.42 0.93 -24.18
N THR A 214 12.83 -0.20 -24.54
CA THR A 214 11.57 -0.69 -23.96
C THR A 214 11.76 -1.67 -22.79
N ASP A 215 12.93 -1.70 -22.17
CA ASP A 215 13.33 -2.76 -21.21
C ASP A 215 12.43 -2.85 -19.97
N VAL A 216 11.83 -1.73 -19.54
CA VAL A 216 10.93 -1.67 -18.37
C VAL A 216 9.48 -2.11 -18.68
N PHE A 217 9.15 -2.29 -19.96
CA PHE A 217 7.80 -2.69 -20.39
C PHE A 217 7.72 -4.19 -20.56
N THR A 218 6.54 -4.76 -20.30
CA THR A 218 6.29 -6.17 -20.54
C THR A 218 6.11 -6.45 -22.02
N SER A 219 6.66 -7.58 -22.46
CA SER A 219 6.38 -8.12 -23.79
C SER A 219 5.03 -8.84 -23.74
N GLU A 220 4.17 -8.60 -24.73
CA GLU A 220 2.95 -9.40 -24.94
C GLU A 220 3.28 -10.89 -25.19
#